data_AF-A0AAV1A0L2-F1
#
_entry.id   AF-A0AAV1A0L2-F1
#
_cell.length_a   1.000
_cell.length_b   1.000
_cell.length_c   1.000
_cell.angle_alpha   90.00
_cell.angle_beta   90.00
_cell.angle_gamma   90.00
#
_symmetry.space_group_name_H-M   'P 1'
#
loop_
_entity.id
_entity.type
_entity.pdbx_description
1 polymer ?
#
loop_
_entity_poly.entity_id
_entity_poly.type
_entity_poly.pdbx_seq_one_letter_code
_entity_poly.pdbx_strand_id
1 'polypeptide(L)'
;MIAELCFKFFDEFFIEGTSETWYSVKDVYTELVRVDDAVEVVRWKRIWKLQVQQRVKSFVCLLAHGRMWTNFQRSIRGLGSAACDICGGVAETDIHLIRDCTKAMEVWCQHVPPLLQQVFFSLNLEDWVDANLSVDSKWI
;
A
#
# COMPACT_ATOMS: atom_id res chain seq x y z
N MET A 1 36.24 -9.83 28.74
CA MET A 1 35.42 -8.64 29.07
C MET A 1 35.57 -7.57 27.96
N ILE A 2 35.38 -7.94 26.68
CA ILE A 2 35.43 -7.02 25.52
C ILE A 2 34.44 -7.52 24.43
N ALA A 3 33.20 -7.87 24.81
CA ALA A 3 32.20 -8.34 23.84
C ALA A 3 30.80 -7.75 24.04
N GLU A 4 30.62 -6.80 24.97
CA GLU A 4 29.30 -6.18 25.22
C GLU A 4 29.19 -4.70 24.81
N LEU A 5 30.23 -4.11 24.20
CA LEU A 5 30.22 -2.69 23.83
C LEU A 5 29.83 -2.40 22.37
N CYS A 6 29.55 -3.41 21.55
CA CYS A 6 29.32 -3.20 20.11
C CYS A 6 27.84 -3.22 19.68
N PHE A 7 26.88 -3.44 20.59
CA PHE A 7 25.45 -3.57 20.23
C PHE A 7 24.60 -2.32 20.50
N LYS A 8 25.21 -1.19 20.89
CA LYS A 8 24.47 0.06 21.20
C LYS A 8 24.65 1.20 20.19
N PHE A 9 25.32 0.97 19.06
CA PHE A 9 25.73 2.07 18.17
C PHE A 9 24.80 2.34 16.97
N PHE A 10 23.62 1.70 16.89
CA PHE A 10 22.78 1.81 15.67
C PHE A 10 21.60 2.79 15.75
N ASP A 11 21.30 3.35 16.93
CA ASP A 11 20.09 4.17 17.15
C ASP A 11 20.38 5.57 17.72
N GLU A 12 21.52 6.19 17.39
CA GLU A 12 21.81 7.59 17.74
C GLU A 12 22.26 8.36 16.48
N PHE A 13 21.34 9.11 15.89
CA PHE A 13 21.63 10.05 14.80
C PHE A 13 21.85 11.45 15.38
N PHE A 14 23.02 12.04 15.10
CA PHE A 14 23.35 13.42 15.45
C PHE A 14 22.86 14.36 14.33
N ILE A 15 21.96 15.29 14.64
CA ILE A 15 21.60 16.40 13.75
C ILE A 15 22.33 17.65 14.26
N GLU A 16 23.27 18.19 13.49
CA GLU A 16 24.01 19.41 13.84
C GLU A 16 23.04 20.61 13.92
N GLY A 17 22.79 21.13 15.13
CA GLY A 17 22.03 22.38 15.25
C GLY A 17 21.54 22.87 16.61
N THR A 18 21.52 22.07 17.69
CA THR A 18 21.01 22.56 19.00
C THR A 18 21.79 22.01 20.19
N SER A 19 22.05 22.87 21.17
CA SER A 19 22.81 22.58 22.38
C SER A 19 22.15 21.48 23.23
N GLU A 20 22.86 20.35 23.35
CA GLU A 20 22.80 19.33 24.41
C GLU A 20 21.41 18.86 24.87
N THR A 21 20.66 18.24 23.96
CA THR A 21 19.59 17.33 24.32
C THR A 21 19.82 16.01 23.58
N TRP A 22 20.08 14.94 24.35
CA TRP A 22 20.03 13.59 23.82
C TRP A 22 18.57 13.32 23.45
N TYR A 23 18.34 12.81 22.25
CA TYR A 23 17.02 12.37 21.81
C TYR A 23 17.13 10.90 21.42
N SER A 24 16.19 10.06 21.84
CA SER A 24 16.08 8.74 21.25
C SER A 24 15.71 8.90 19.78
N VAL A 25 16.25 8.05 18.90
CA VAL A 25 15.74 7.94 17.51
C VAL A 25 14.22 7.81 17.51
N LYS A 26 13.62 7.15 18.51
CA LYS A 26 12.17 7.08 18.69
C LYS A 26 11.50 8.44 18.87
N ASP A 27 12.07 9.34 19.67
CA ASP A 27 11.51 10.67 19.95
C ASP A 27 11.62 11.57 18.72
N VAL A 28 12.77 11.52 18.03
CA VAL A 28 12.98 12.23 16.76
C VAL A 28 12.01 11.73 15.69
N TYR A 29 11.85 10.41 15.54
CA TYR A 29 10.87 9.85 14.60
C TYR A 29 9.45 10.26 14.98
N THR A 30 9.08 10.27 16.26
CA THR A 30 7.73 10.65 16.70
C THR A 30 7.41 12.11 16.39
N GLU A 31 8.40 13.00 16.51
CA GLU A 31 8.26 14.43 16.18
C GLU A 31 8.25 14.70 14.67
N LEU A 32 9.01 13.91 13.89
CA LEU A 32 9.08 14.05 12.43
C LEU A 32 7.85 13.48 11.70
N VAL A 33 7.12 12.58 12.34
CA VAL A 33 5.93 11.91 11.79
C VAL A 33 4.75 12.89 11.77
N ARG A 34 4.30 13.26 10.58
CA ARG A 34 3.18 14.20 10.36
C ARG A 34 1.84 13.47 10.49
N VAL A 35 0.74 14.21 10.64
CA VAL A 35 -0.62 13.63 10.79
C VAL A 35 -1.01 12.71 9.61
N ASP A 36 -0.53 12.97 8.39
CA ASP A 36 -0.75 12.08 7.23
C ASP A 36 -0.18 10.66 7.43
N ASP A 37 0.87 10.52 8.25
CA ASP A 37 1.46 9.23 8.56
C ASP A 37 0.58 8.38 9.48
N ALA A 38 -0.36 8.99 10.23
CA ALA A 38 -1.23 8.24 11.12
C ALA A 38 -2.21 7.33 10.35
N VAL A 39 -2.75 7.83 9.22
CA VAL A 39 -3.63 7.05 8.33
C VAL A 39 -2.84 5.90 7.71
N GLU A 40 -1.64 6.19 7.20
CA GLU A 40 -0.73 5.19 6.64
C GLU A 40 -0.34 4.13 7.66
N VAL A 41 -0.05 4.51 8.91
CA VAL A 41 0.26 3.57 10.00
C VAL A 41 -0.93 2.66 10.30
N VAL A 42 -2.16 3.16 10.26
CA VAL A 42 -3.36 2.34 10.43
C VAL A 42 -3.54 1.37 9.25
N ARG A 43 -3.43 1.87 8.01
CA ARG A 43 -3.53 1.07 6.78
C ARG A 43 -2.48 -0.04 6.76
N TRP A 44 -1.23 0.30 7.05
CA TRP A 44 -0.13 -0.64 7.22
C TRP A 44 -0.46 -1.73 8.25
N LYS A 45 -0.87 -1.35 9.47
CA LYS A 45 -1.24 -2.30 10.52
C LYS A 45 -2.36 -3.25 10.08
N ARG A 46 -3.33 -2.80 9.30
CA ARG A 46 -4.41 -3.66 8.75
C ARG A 46 -3.86 -4.66 7.75
N ILE A 47 -3.04 -4.21 6.78
CA ILE A 47 -2.43 -5.08 5.78
C ILE A 47 -1.62 -6.21 6.43
N TRP A 48 -0.82 -5.89 7.46
CA TRP A 48 0.01 -6.90 8.12
C TRP A 48 -0.78 -7.88 8.99
N LYS A 49 -1.97 -7.51 9.46
CA LYS A 49 -2.89 -8.39 10.21
C LYS A 49 -3.64 -9.39 9.34
N LEU A 50 -3.68 -9.20 8.02
CA LEU A 50 -4.35 -10.13 7.10
C LEU A 50 -3.84 -11.57 7.30
N GLN A 51 -4.75 -12.54 7.35
CA GLN A 51 -4.43 -13.96 7.49
C GLN A 51 -4.18 -14.60 6.11
N VAL A 52 -3.21 -14.05 5.38
CA VAL A 52 -2.86 -14.45 4.02
C VAL A 52 -1.35 -14.67 3.88
N GLN A 53 -0.93 -15.29 2.78
CA GLN A 53 0.48 -15.50 2.47
C GLN A 53 1.23 -14.16 2.35
N GLN A 54 2.52 -14.16 2.71
CA GLN A 54 3.34 -12.94 2.73
C GLN A 54 3.37 -12.22 1.39
N ARG A 55 3.42 -12.96 0.27
CA ARG A 55 3.36 -12.39 -1.08
C ARG A 55 2.10 -11.55 -1.33
N VAL A 56 0.96 -11.94 -0.75
CA VAL A 56 -0.30 -11.21 -0.87
C VAL A 56 -0.24 -9.93 -0.04
N LYS A 57 0.34 -9.96 1.16
CA LYS A 57 0.55 -8.75 1.97
C LYS A 57 1.43 -7.73 1.25
N SER A 58 2.55 -8.19 0.69
CA SER A 58 3.45 -7.34 -0.11
C SER A 58 2.74 -6.75 -1.32
N PHE A 59 1.94 -7.55 -2.02
CA PHE A 59 1.13 -7.08 -3.15
C PHE A 59 0.14 -5.98 -2.73
N VAL A 60 -0.63 -6.20 -1.66
CA VAL A 60 -1.61 -5.22 -1.16
C VAL A 60 -0.91 -3.95 -0.68
N CYS A 61 0.27 -4.05 -0.09
CA CYS A 61 1.08 -2.89 0.27
C CYS A 61 1.49 -2.06 -0.96
N LEU A 62 1.98 -2.71 -2.03
CA LEU A 62 2.30 -2.00 -3.27
C LEU A 62 1.08 -1.33 -3.89
N LEU A 63 -0.07 -2.00 -3.87
CA LEU A 63 -1.34 -1.48 -4.37
C LEU A 63 -1.81 -0.25 -3.58
N ALA A 64 -1.77 -0.34 -2.24
CA ALA A 64 -2.18 0.73 -1.35
C ALA A 64 -1.36 2.02 -1.55
N HIS A 65 -0.09 1.89 -1.93
CA HIS A 65 0.77 3.03 -2.21
C HIS A 65 0.79 3.47 -3.68
N GLY A 66 -0.02 2.85 -4.56
CA GLY A 66 -0.02 3.17 -5.99
C GLY A 66 1.31 2.84 -6.70
N ARG A 67 2.02 1.81 -6.23
CA ARG A 67 3.37 1.44 -6.68
C ARG A 67 3.38 0.17 -7.53
N MET A 68 2.24 -0.19 -8.10
CA MET A 68 2.15 -1.34 -8.98
C MET A 68 2.88 -1.09 -10.30
N TRP A 69 3.47 -2.15 -10.85
CA TRP A 69 4.16 -2.07 -12.14
C TRP A 69 3.19 -2.25 -13.31
N THR A 70 2.27 -1.31 -13.46
CA THR A 70 1.23 -1.33 -14.50
C THR A 70 1.73 -0.79 -15.84
N ASN A 71 1.06 -1.13 -16.96
CA ASN A 71 1.41 -0.56 -18.26
C ASN A 71 1.31 0.97 -18.28
N PHE A 72 0.39 1.58 -17.51
CA PHE A 72 0.38 3.03 -17.32
C PHE A 72 1.69 3.56 -16.73
N GLN A 73 2.17 2.98 -15.63
CA GLN A 73 3.46 3.35 -15.02
C GLN A 73 4.65 3.08 -15.95
N ARG A 74 4.61 2.02 -16.74
CA ARG A 74 5.62 1.73 -17.77
C ARG A 74 5.63 2.83 -18.84
N SER A 75 4.46 3.26 -19.31
CA SER A 75 4.35 4.29 -20.34
C SER A 75 4.90 5.65 -19.91
N ILE A 76 4.66 6.04 -18.64
CA ILE A 76 5.24 7.27 -18.04
C ILE A 76 6.78 7.24 -18.06
N ARG A 77 7.37 6.05 -17.98
CA ARG A 77 8.83 5.85 -18.05
C ARG A 77 9.35 5.65 -19.48
N GLY A 78 8.50 5.80 -20.49
CA GLY A 78 8.84 5.56 -21.90
C GLY A 78 9.01 4.08 -22.26
N LEU A 79 8.51 3.15 -21.44
CA LEU A 79 8.69 1.69 -21.59
C LEU A 79 7.48 1.00 -22.22
N GLY A 80 6.95 1.57 -23.30
CA GLY A 80 5.86 1.00 -24.10
C GLY A 80 4.53 1.73 -23.97
N SER A 81 3.46 1.06 -24.39
CA SER A 81 2.09 1.60 -24.36
C SER A 81 1.49 1.53 -22.96
N ALA A 82 0.58 2.46 -22.66
CA ALA A 82 -0.22 2.43 -21.43
C ALA A 82 -1.36 1.40 -21.50
N ALA A 83 -1.71 0.92 -22.69
CA ALA A 83 -2.88 0.10 -22.91
C ALA A 83 -2.83 -1.24 -22.14
N CYS A 84 -3.97 -1.67 -21.62
CA CYS A 84 -4.12 -3.00 -21.07
C CYS A 84 -4.09 -4.05 -22.19
N ASP A 85 -3.22 -5.05 -22.03
CA ASP A 85 -3.04 -6.12 -23.01
C ASP A 85 -4.22 -7.12 -23.02
N ILE A 86 -5.08 -7.08 -21.99
CA ILE A 86 -6.23 -7.98 -21.85
C ILE A 86 -7.47 -7.44 -22.54
N CYS A 87 -7.90 -6.23 -22.17
CA CYS A 87 -9.15 -5.67 -22.69
C CYS A 87 -8.94 -4.87 -23.97
N GLY A 88 -7.75 -4.30 -24.18
CA GLY A 88 -7.45 -3.39 -25.29
C GLY A 88 -8.25 -2.09 -25.21
N GLY A 89 -7.57 -0.94 -25.27
CA GLY A 89 -8.25 0.35 -25.47
C GLY A 89 -8.48 1.21 -24.22
N VAL A 90 -8.05 0.77 -23.03
CA VAL A 90 -7.96 1.63 -21.84
C VAL A 90 -6.56 1.52 -21.24
N ALA A 91 -6.09 2.59 -20.61
CA ALA A 91 -4.84 2.57 -19.87
C ALA A 91 -4.94 1.60 -18.68
N GLU A 92 -3.98 0.70 -18.54
CA GLU A 92 -3.88 -0.19 -17.40
C GLU A 92 -3.33 0.59 -16.21
N THR A 93 -4.22 1.17 -15.42
CA THR A 93 -3.92 1.75 -14.11
C THR A 93 -4.05 0.71 -13.02
N ASP A 94 -3.62 1.02 -11.80
CA ASP A 94 -3.66 0.09 -10.66
C ASP A 94 -5.09 -0.39 -10.36
N ILE A 95 -6.07 0.51 -10.41
CA ILE A 95 -7.49 0.17 -10.23
C ILE A 95 -8.05 -0.62 -11.41
N HIS A 96 -7.59 -0.32 -12.64
CA HIS A 96 -7.99 -1.11 -13.80
C HIS A 96 -7.47 -2.54 -13.70
N LEU A 97 -6.18 -2.71 -13.39
CA LEU A 97 -5.55 -4.01 -13.25
C LEU A 97 -6.26 -4.89 -12.22
N ILE A 98 -6.63 -4.31 -11.06
CA ILE A 98 -7.21 -5.10 -9.96
C ILE A 98 -8.73 -5.25 -10.04
N ARG A 99 -9.45 -4.32 -10.70
CA ARG A 99 -10.92 -4.25 -10.63
C ARG A 99 -11.60 -4.07 -11.98
N ASP A 100 -11.22 -3.04 -12.75
CA ASP A 100 -12.00 -2.61 -13.94
C ASP A 100 -11.62 -3.34 -15.24
N CYS A 101 -10.54 -4.11 -15.23
CA CYS A 101 -10.19 -4.97 -16.35
C CYS A 101 -11.29 -6.03 -16.53
N THR A 102 -11.66 -6.32 -17.78
CA THR A 102 -12.71 -7.30 -18.11
C THR A 102 -12.51 -8.63 -17.39
N LYS A 103 -11.27 -9.12 -17.30
CA LYS A 103 -10.95 -10.37 -16.61
C LYS A 103 -11.05 -10.26 -15.08
N ALA A 104 -10.70 -9.12 -14.50
CA ALA A 104 -10.87 -8.88 -13.08
C ALA A 104 -12.36 -8.75 -12.72
N MET A 105 -13.13 -8.03 -13.53
CA MET A 105 -14.58 -7.88 -13.37
C MET A 105 -15.29 -9.24 -13.38
N GLU A 106 -14.92 -10.17 -14.28
CA GLU A 106 -15.50 -11.52 -14.31
C GLU A 106 -15.38 -12.25 -12.96
N VAL A 107 -14.25 -12.10 -12.28
CA VAL A 107 -14.01 -12.69 -10.95
C VAL A 107 -14.84 -11.95 -9.90
N TRP A 108 -14.77 -10.62 -9.87
CA TRP A 108 -15.48 -9.84 -8.85
C TRP A 108 -17.00 -9.97 -8.95
N CYS A 109 -17.58 -10.05 -10.14
CA CYS A 109 -19.02 -10.25 -10.31
C CYS A 109 -19.52 -11.58 -9.73
N GLN A 110 -18.66 -12.58 -9.56
CA GLN A 110 -19.01 -13.87 -8.94
C GLN A 110 -18.90 -13.84 -7.42
N HIS A 111 -18.05 -12.98 -6.85
CA HIS A 111 -17.75 -12.94 -5.42
C HIS A 111 -18.38 -11.75 -4.69
N VAL A 112 -18.68 -10.66 -5.39
CA VAL A 112 -19.29 -9.46 -4.82
C VAL A 112 -20.82 -9.55 -4.97
N PRO A 113 -21.59 -9.46 -3.88
CA PRO A 113 -23.06 -9.48 -3.94
C PRO A 113 -23.60 -8.41 -4.90
N PRO A 114 -24.60 -8.72 -5.74
CA PRO A 114 -25.13 -7.78 -6.74
C PRO A 114 -25.51 -6.40 -6.18
N LEU A 115 -26.03 -6.36 -4.95
CA LEU A 115 -26.41 -5.13 -4.26
C LEU A 115 -25.23 -4.21 -3.92
N LEU A 116 -24.01 -4.76 -3.82
CA LEU A 116 -22.79 -4.02 -3.49
C LEU A 116 -21.95 -3.68 -4.72
N GLN A 117 -22.22 -4.30 -5.88
CA GLN A 117 -21.41 -4.13 -7.09
C GLN A 117 -21.36 -2.68 -7.55
N GLN A 118 -22.48 -1.95 -7.52
CA GLN A 118 -22.52 -0.54 -7.93
C GLN A 118 -21.51 0.30 -7.13
N VAL A 119 -21.54 0.17 -5.79
CA VAL A 119 -20.61 0.89 -4.93
C VAL A 119 -19.19 0.40 -5.18
N PHE A 120 -18.97 -0.92 -5.20
CA PHE A 120 -17.66 -1.55 -5.39
C PHE A 120 -16.92 -1.06 -6.65
N PHE A 121 -17.60 -0.97 -7.79
CA PHE A 121 -17.01 -0.51 -9.05
C PHE A 121 -16.95 1.01 -9.20
N SER A 122 -17.60 1.77 -8.31
CA SER A 122 -17.60 3.24 -8.34
C SER A 122 -16.49 3.89 -7.53
N LEU A 123 -15.90 3.18 -6.55
CA LEU A 123 -14.87 3.74 -5.67
C LEU A 123 -13.59 4.10 -6.44
N ASN A 124 -12.83 5.09 -5.94
CA ASN A 124 -11.45 5.28 -6.40
C ASN A 124 -10.53 4.21 -5.77
N LEU A 125 -9.27 4.16 -6.18
CA LEU A 125 -8.32 3.14 -5.69
C LEU A 125 -8.16 3.18 -4.16
N GLU A 126 -8.01 4.36 -3.58
CA GLU A 126 -7.74 4.53 -2.17
C GLU A 126 -8.94 4.08 -1.32
N ASP A 127 -10.12 4.59 -1.63
CA ASP A 127 -11.37 4.21 -0.96
C ASP A 127 -11.67 2.72 -1.16
N TRP A 128 -11.36 2.17 -2.34
CA TRP A 128 -11.56 0.74 -2.61
C TRP A 128 -10.62 -0.12 -1.75
N VAL A 129 -9.35 0.25 -1.62
CA VAL A 129 -8.39 -0.47 -0.76
C VAL A 129 -8.85 -0.39 0.70
N ASP A 130 -9.24 0.78 1.19
CA ASP A 130 -9.67 0.95 2.57
C ASP A 130 -10.99 0.22 2.89
N ALA A 131 -11.94 0.21 1.95
CA ALA A 131 -13.15 -0.59 2.07
C ALA A 131 -12.84 -2.09 2.19
N ASN A 132 -11.90 -2.61 1.38
CA ASN A 132 -11.53 -4.02 1.43
C ASN A 132 -10.63 -4.38 2.63
N LEU A 133 -9.90 -3.43 3.21
CA LEU A 133 -9.07 -3.62 4.41
C LEU A 133 -9.82 -3.45 5.74
N SER A 134 -10.93 -2.71 5.74
CA SER A 134 -11.75 -2.45 6.94
C SER A 134 -12.75 -3.56 7.23
N VAL A 135 -13.07 -4.38 6.25
CA VAL A 135 -13.94 -5.53 6.39
C VAL A 135 -13.14 -6.67 7.03
N ASP A 136 -13.47 -7.03 8.28
CA ASP A 136 -12.97 -8.25 8.92
C ASP A 136 -13.35 -9.47 8.07
N SER A 137 -12.49 -9.84 7.14
CA SER A 137 -12.24 -11.15 6.51
C SER A 137 -13.37 -12.20 6.51
N LYS A 138 -14.62 -11.81 6.28
CA LYS A 138 -15.79 -12.72 6.27
C LYS A 138 -16.38 -12.93 4.88
N TRP A 139 -15.86 -12.24 3.87
CA TRP A 139 -16.34 -12.34 2.49
C TRP A 139 -15.29 -12.86 1.49
N ILE A 140 -14.09 -13.21 1.98
CA ILE A 140 -13.03 -13.89 1.23
C ILE A 140 -12.73 -15.21 1.92
#